data_AF-A0A2R6A648-F1
#
_entry.id   AF-A0A2R6A648-F1
#
_cell.length_a   1.000
_cell.length_b   1.000
_cell.length_c   1.000
_cell.angle_alpha   90.00
_cell.angle_beta   90.00
_cell.angle_gamma   90.00
#
_symmetry.space_group_name_H-M   'P 1'
#
loop_
_entity.id
_entity.type
_entity.pdbx_description
1 polymer ?
#
loop_
_entity_poly.entity_id
_entity_poly.type
_entity_poly.pdbx_seq_one_letter_code
_entity_poly.pdbx_strand_id
1 'polypeptide(L)'
;MDTMVKMISVGRYRWVYEGNDFAYYVPLFGRLQYGFLKIRRGDIVLDIGAYPGDFSIYASEEVGDSGLVIAVEPHPNNFRILKGKY
;
A
#
# COMPACT_ATOMS: atom_id res chain seq x y z
N MET A 1 13.83 6.63 3.68
CA MET A 1 13.68 5.22 4.07
C MET A 1 14.66 4.46 3.23
N ASP A 2 15.70 3.89 3.83
CA ASP A 2 16.70 3.13 3.08
C ASP A 2 16.07 1.82 2.59
N THR A 3 15.86 1.73 1.29
CA THR A 3 15.28 0.55 0.65
C THR A 3 16.26 -0.61 0.79
N MET A 4 15.93 -1.60 1.62
CA MET A 4 16.71 -2.83 1.74
C MET A 4 16.53 -3.68 0.48
N VAL A 5 17.44 -3.55 -0.47
CA VAL A 5 17.49 -4.39 -1.67
C VAL A 5 17.95 -5.80 -1.27
N LYS A 6 17.09 -6.80 -1.49
CA LYS A 6 17.43 -8.21 -1.28
C LYS A 6 17.72 -8.87 -2.62
N MET A 7 18.77 -9.69 -2.63
CA MET A 7 19.23 -10.38 -3.82
C MET A 7 19.16 -11.89 -3.59
N ILE A 8 18.40 -12.61 -4.42
CA ILE A 8 18.30 -14.07 -4.37
C ILE A 8 18.85 -14.64 -5.67
N SER A 9 19.69 -15.66 -5.56
CA SER A 9 20.21 -16.40 -6.72
C SER A 9 19.60 -17.79 -6.77
N VAL A 10 19.07 -18.18 -7.94
CA VAL A 10 18.55 -19.52 -8.22
C VAL A 10 19.21 -20.02 -9.51
N GLY A 11 20.19 -20.91 -9.38
CA GLY A 11 21.01 -21.38 -10.51
C GLY A 11 21.74 -20.22 -11.19
N ARG A 12 21.56 -20.08 -12.51
CA ARG A 12 22.15 -18.97 -13.30
C ARG A 12 21.39 -17.65 -13.18
N TYR A 13 20.24 -17.64 -12.52
CA TYR A 13 19.36 -16.48 -12.45
C TYR A 13 19.57 -15.73 -11.14
N ARG A 14 19.56 -14.40 -11.24
CA ARG A 14 19.71 -13.49 -10.11
C ARG A 14 18.50 -12.57 -10.08
N TRP A 15 17.81 -12.55 -8.95
CA TRP A 15 16.66 -11.71 -8.68
C TRP A 15 17.09 -10.62 -7.71
N VAL A 16 16.77 -9.38 -8.05
CA VAL A 16 16.96 -8.21 -7.19
C VAL A 16 15.56 -7.70 -6.90
N TYR A 17 15.18 -7.62 -5.64
CA TYR A 17 13.89 -7.04 -5.25
C TYR A 17 14.09 -6.05 -4.12
N GLU A 18 13.37 -4.95 -4.18
CA GLU A 18 13.32 -3.98 -3.09
C GLU A 18 12.48 -4.58 -1.95
N GLY A 19 13.03 -4.65 -0.74
CA GLY A 19 12.48 -5.38 0.40
C GLY A 19 11.20 -4.82 1.02
N ASN A 20 10.48 -3.94 0.31
CA ASN A 20 9.12 -3.55 0.65
C ASN A 20 8.15 -4.34 -0.24
N ASP A 21 7.95 -5.61 0.07
CA ASP A 21 7.00 -6.49 -0.65
C ASP A 21 5.60 -5.85 -0.76
N PHE A 22 5.19 -5.03 0.22
CA PHE A 22 3.94 -4.27 0.18
C PHE A 22 3.84 -3.32 -1.02
N ALA A 23 4.91 -2.62 -1.39
CA ALA A 23 4.86 -1.63 -2.47
C ALA A 23 4.70 -2.28 -3.86
N TYR A 24 5.15 -3.53 -4.04
CA TYR A 24 4.91 -4.29 -5.27
C TYR A 24 3.60 -5.08 -5.24
N TYR A 25 3.23 -5.58 -4.06
CA TYR A 25 2.02 -6.36 -3.86
C TYR A 25 0.76 -5.49 -4.04
N VAL A 26 0.75 -4.30 -3.44
CA VAL A 26 -0.43 -3.43 -3.40
C VAL A 26 -0.91 -2.98 -4.79
N PRO A 27 -0.07 -2.57 -5.75
CA PRO A 27 -0.55 -2.19 -7.08
C PRO A 27 -1.23 -3.33 -7.83
N LEU A 28 -0.68 -4.56 -7.76
CA LEU A 28 -1.23 -5.72 -8.46
C LEU A 28 -2.48 -6.27 -7.75
N PHE A 29 -2.36 -6.55 -6.44
CA PHE A 29 -3.46 -7.12 -5.67
C PHE A 29 -4.55 -6.09 -5.37
N GLY A 30 -4.19 -4.84 -5.11
CA GLY A 30 -5.15 -3.76 -4.88
C GLY A 30 -6.06 -3.55 -6.08
N ARG A 31 -5.54 -3.60 -7.31
CA ARG A 31 -6.37 -3.54 -8.52
C ARG A 31 -7.31 -4.73 -8.66
N LEU A 32 -6.84 -5.95 -8.40
CA LEU A 32 -7.66 -7.16 -8.50
C LEU A 32 -8.75 -7.20 -7.42
N GLN A 33 -8.41 -6.79 -6.21
CA GLN A 33 -9.29 -6.86 -5.05
C GLN A 33 -10.26 -5.67 -4.99
N TYR A 34 -9.79 -4.45 -5.27
CA TYR A 34 -10.53 -3.20 -5.03
C TYR A 34 -10.91 -2.45 -6.30
N GLY A 35 -10.46 -2.87 -7.48
CA GLY A 35 -10.70 -2.15 -8.75
C GLY A 35 -12.18 -1.96 -9.10
N PHE A 36 -13.08 -2.77 -8.52
CA PHE A 36 -14.52 -2.61 -8.70
C PHE A 36 -15.08 -1.31 -8.09
N LEU A 37 -14.35 -0.68 -7.15
CA LEU A 37 -14.74 0.59 -6.52
C LEU A 37 -14.62 1.79 -7.45
N LYS A 38 -13.86 1.67 -8.55
CA LYS A 38 -13.72 2.69 -9.61
C LYS A 38 -13.35 4.08 -9.07
N ILE A 39 -12.42 4.12 -8.12
CA ILE A 39 -11.81 5.36 -7.58
C ILE A 39 -11.15 6.12 -8.73
N ARG A 40 -11.29 7.44 -8.75
CA ARG A 40 -10.76 8.32 -9.81
C ARG A 40 -9.81 9.36 -9.24
N ARG A 41 -8.95 9.88 -10.13
CA ARG A 41 -8.09 11.00 -9.79
C ARG A 41 -8.91 12.19 -9.28
N GLY A 42 -8.50 12.74 -8.14
CA GLY A 42 -9.19 13.86 -7.48
C GLY A 42 -10.31 13.46 -6.53
N ASP A 43 -10.65 12.18 -6.42
CA ASP A 43 -11.66 11.74 -5.45
C ASP A 43 -11.17 11.91 -4.00
N ILE A 44 -12.15 12.02 -3.08
CA ILE A 44 -11.92 11.93 -1.63
C ILE A 44 -12.42 10.57 -1.16
N VAL A 45 -11.54 9.78 -0.54
CA VAL A 45 -11.82 8.43 -0.05
C VAL A 45 -11.73 8.40 1.46
N LEU A 46 -12.75 7.83 2.11
CA LEU A 46 -12.75 7.53 3.53
C LEU A 46 -12.59 6.01 3.71
N ASP A 47 -11.46 5.59 4.27
CA ASP A 47 -11.14 4.19 4.57
C ASP A 47 -11.42 3.90 6.05
N ILE A 48 -12.42 3.08 6.34
CA ILE A 48 -12.89 2.76 7.70
C ILE A 48 -12.45 1.35 8.08
N GLY A 49 -11.54 1.24 9.05
CA GLY A 49 -10.88 -0.01 9.41
C GLY A 49 -9.60 -0.23 8.60
N ALA A 50 -8.74 0.79 8.56
CA ALA A 50 -7.65 0.88 7.60
C ALA A 50 -6.51 -0.13 7.77
N TYR A 51 -6.48 -0.95 8.82
CA TYR A 51 -5.46 -1.99 8.98
C TYR A 51 -5.70 -3.17 8.02
N PRO A 52 -4.67 -3.67 7.28
CA PRO A 52 -3.23 -3.40 7.45
C PRO A 52 -2.65 -2.25 6.62
N GLY A 53 -3.46 -1.53 5.84
CA GLY A 53 -3.06 -0.32 5.11
C GLY A 53 -2.94 -0.50 3.59
N ASP A 54 -3.16 -1.71 3.09
CA ASP A 54 -3.11 -2.04 1.66
C ASP A 54 -4.17 -1.28 0.84
N PHE A 55 -5.41 -1.20 1.31
CA PHE A 55 -6.45 -0.43 0.62
C PHE A 55 -6.16 1.08 0.65
N SER A 56 -5.75 1.63 1.81
CA SER A 56 -5.34 3.04 1.93
C SER A 56 -4.24 3.42 0.93
N ILE A 57 -3.22 2.57 0.77
CA ILE A 57 -2.14 2.78 -0.21
C ILE A 57 -2.69 2.70 -1.64
N TYR A 58 -3.44 1.65 -1.97
CA TYR A 58 -4.08 1.50 -3.28
C TYR A 58 -4.93 2.73 -3.65
N ALA A 59 -5.82 3.16 -2.74
CA ALA A 59 -6.66 4.33 -2.93
C ALA A 59 -5.83 5.61 -3.13
N SER A 60 -4.71 5.76 -2.41
CA SER A 60 -3.84 6.92 -2.55
C SER A 60 -3.21 7.03 -3.95
N GLU A 61 -2.86 5.89 -4.55
CA GLU A 61 -2.35 5.83 -5.92
C GLU A 61 -3.43 6.19 -6.96
N GLU A 62 -4.66 5.71 -6.76
CA GLU A 62 -5.77 5.94 -7.70
C GLU A 62 -6.31 7.38 -7.63
N VAL A 63 -6.40 7.99 -6.44
CA VAL A 63 -6.84 9.40 -6.30
C VAL A 63 -5.78 10.40 -6.78
N GLY A 64 -4.50 10.03 -6.73
CA GLY A 64 -3.37 10.86 -7.15
C GLY A 64 -3.24 12.18 -6.39
N ASP A 65 -2.32 13.05 -6.85
CA ASP A 65 -1.93 14.28 -6.13
C ASP A 65 -3.06 15.30 -5.91
N SER A 66 -4.16 15.19 -6.67
CA SER A 66 -5.32 16.09 -6.57
C SER A 66 -6.42 15.57 -5.64
N GLY A 67 -6.29 14.34 -5.13
CA GLY A 67 -7.28 13.71 -4.26
C GLY A 67 -6.82 13.59 -2.81
N LEU A 68 -7.64 12.92 -1.99
CA LEU A 68 -7.37 12.75 -0.56
C LEU A 68 -7.86 11.39 -0.07
N VAL A 69 -7.04 10.70 0.72
CA VAL A 69 -7.46 9.50 1.47
C VAL A 69 -7.42 9.81 2.96
N ILE A 70 -8.53 9.53 3.65
CA ILE A 70 -8.65 9.63 5.10
C ILE A 70 -8.76 8.21 5.65
N ALA A 71 -7.69 7.72 6.27
CA ALA A 71 -7.63 6.40 6.89
C ALA A 71 -8.03 6.47 8.37
N VAL A 72 -9.02 5.65 8.77
CA VAL A 72 -9.52 5.58 10.14
C VAL A 72 -9.31 4.17 10.69
N GLU A 73 -8.61 4.05 11.82
CA GLU A 73 -8.35 2.78 12.49
C GLU A 73 -8.61 2.92 14.00
N PRO A 74 -9.64 2.27 14.55
CA PRO A 74 -9.99 2.42 15.97
C PRO A 74 -9.07 1.63 16.90
N HIS A 75 -8.43 0.54 16.44
CA HIS A 75 -7.58 -0.28 17.30
C HIS A 75 -6.22 0.39 17.52
N PRO A 76 -5.84 0.72 18.76
CA PRO A 76 -4.68 1.57 19.03
C PRO A 76 -3.35 0.94 18.60
N ASN A 77 -3.22 -0.39 18.65
CA ASN A 77 -2.00 -1.05 18.18
C ASN A 77 -1.88 -1.01 16.66
N ASN A 78 -3.00 -1.20 15.95
CA ASN A 78 -3.03 -1.18 14.49
C ASN A 78 -2.78 0.24 13.97
N PHE A 79 -3.37 1.24 14.61
CA PHE A 79 -3.13 2.64 14.31
C PHE A 79 -1.64 3.02 14.45
N ARG A 80 -0.95 2.52 15.49
CA ARG A 80 0.51 2.76 15.65
C ARG A 80 1.32 2.15 14.51
N ILE A 81 0.96 0.94 14.07
CA ILE A 81 1.59 0.28 12.92
C ILE A 81 1.39 1.12 11.65
N LEU A 82 0.15 1.56 11.37
CA LEU A 82 -0.18 2.37 10.20
C LEU A 82 0.56 3.72 10.18
N LYS A 83 0.85 4.30 11.34
CA LYS A 83 1.59 5.57 11.46
C LYS A 83 3.09 5.43 11.12
N GLY A 84 3.60 4.22 10.90
CA GLY A 84 4.99 3.98 10.51
C GLY A 84 6.04 4.35 11.58
N LYS A 85 5.63 4.48 12.86
CA LYS A 85 6.55 4.72 13.98
C LYS A 85 6.84 3.41 14.70
N TYR A 86 7.79 2.65 14.18
CA TYR A 86 8.53 1.65 14.98
C TYR A 86 9.66 2.35 15.72
#